data_AF-A0A7L1GRS4-F1
#
_entry.id   AF-A0A7L1GRS4-F1
#
_cell.length_a   1.000
_cell.length_b   1.000
_cell.length_c   1.000
_cell.angle_alpha   90.00
_cell.angle_beta   90.00
_cell.angle_gamma   90.00
#
_symmetry.space_group_name_H-M   'P 1'
#
loop_
_entity.id
_entity.type
_entity.pdbx_description
1 polymer ?
#
loop_
_entity_poly.entity_id
_entity_poly.type
_entity_poly.pdbx_seq_one_letter_code
_entity_poly.pdbx_strand_id
1 'polypeptide(L)'
;GLTFEEACCLSGRFEGSLDLYQADRYPEAMLGPVTFIWKPRDGSENRQLWIWVHPALKQDVLGELKAIFQCSEPEEICIPEPVTPSVQEEKQKDVVQSLGKRRKEDKGGEKAVPVKKIIGDGTRDPLQACSWISPATGIMISDRSMEILRYRLIGPLAHCVLTDTLKAAALQTV
;
A
#
# COMPACT_ATOMS: atom_id res chain seq x y z
N GLY A 1 15.43 3.73 -24.81
CA GLY A 1 16.00 3.17 -23.58
C GLY A 1 15.41 1.81 -23.32
N LEU A 2 15.80 1.15 -22.23
CA LEU A 2 15.12 -0.05 -21.72
C LEU A 2 13.65 0.30 -21.43
N THR A 3 12.72 -0.53 -21.88
CA THR A 3 11.27 -0.36 -21.64
C THR A 3 10.77 -1.47 -20.72
N PHE A 4 9.54 -1.33 -20.22
CA PHE A 4 8.86 -2.41 -19.49
C PHE A 4 8.66 -3.68 -20.34
N GLU A 5 8.77 -3.58 -21.67
CA GLU A 5 8.57 -4.67 -22.61
C GLU A 5 9.83 -5.47 -22.92
N GLU A 6 10.94 -5.19 -22.24
CA GLU A 6 12.19 -5.91 -22.43
C GLU A 6 11.98 -7.43 -22.22
N ALA A 7 12.44 -8.22 -23.20
CA ALA A 7 12.10 -9.63 -23.34
C ALA A 7 12.53 -10.50 -22.15
N CYS A 8 13.67 -10.23 -21.51
CA CYS A 8 14.13 -10.97 -20.35
C CYS A 8 13.26 -10.70 -19.10
N CYS A 9 12.68 -9.50 -19.00
CA CYS A 9 11.80 -9.12 -17.89
C CYS A 9 10.38 -9.68 -18.03
N LEU A 10 9.90 -9.94 -19.27
CA LEU A 10 8.51 -10.34 -19.52
C LEU A 10 8.08 -11.63 -18.81
N SER A 11 9.01 -12.57 -18.58
CA SER A 11 8.70 -13.83 -17.91
C SER A 11 8.50 -13.70 -16.41
N GLY A 12 8.82 -12.53 -15.82
CA GLY A 12 8.81 -12.31 -14.37
C GLY A 12 9.95 -13.01 -13.63
N ARG A 13 10.99 -13.46 -14.34
CA ARG A 13 12.17 -14.11 -13.74
C ARG A 13 13.19 -13.09 -13.25
N PHE A 14 13.20 -11.91 -13.84
CA PHE A 14 14.16 -10.85 -13.56
C PHE A 14 13.43 -9.57 -13.19
N GLU A 15 14.01 -8.84 -12.24
CA GLU A 15 13.66 -7.45 -11.96
C GLU A 15 14.36 -6.55 -12.98
N GLY A 16 13.61 -5.64 -13.59
CA GLY A 16 14.14 -4.60 -14.47
C GLY A 16 14.34 -3.29 -13.71
N SER A 17 15.21 -2.43 -14.24
CA SER A 17 15.38 -1.05 -13.77
C SER A 17 15.47 -0.11 -14.96
N LEU A 18 14.78 1.02 -14.87
CA LEU A 18 14.75 2.05 -15.91
C LEU A 18 14.43 3.42 -15.31
N ASP A 19 14.63 4.47 -16.10
CA ASP A 19 14.23 5.84 -15.76
C ASP A 19 12.87 6.16 -16.40
N LEU A 20 11.93 6.65 -15.58
CA LEU A 20 10.64 7.14 -16.04
C LEU A 20 10.71 8.60 -16.46
N TYR A 21 9.87 8.95 -17.44
CA TYR A 21 9.71 10.30 -17.98
C TYR A 21 8.23 10.64 -18.06
N GLN A 22 7.90 11.93 -18.08
CA GLN A 22 6.55 12.38 -18.41
C GLN A 22 6.19 11.97 -19.84
N ALA A 23 4.89 11.84 -20.10
CA ALA A 23 4.38 11.42 -21.40
C ALA A 23 4.91 12.34 -22.51
N ASP A 24 5.44 11.75 -23.59
CA ASP A 24 5.95 12.42 -24.79
C ASP A 24 7.02 13.51 -24.55
N ARG A 25 7.70 13.49 -23.39
CA ARG A 25 8.70 14.50 -22.99
C ARG A 25 10.10 13.93 -22.77
N TYR A 26 10.39 12.77 -23.35
CA TYR A 26 11.75 12.24 -23.39
C TYR A 26 12.63 13.09 -24.32
N PRO A 27 13.86 13.49 -23.92
CA PRO A 27 14.58 13.14 -22.69
C PRO A 27 14.52 14.18 -21.56
N GLU A 28 13.75 15.25 -21.72
CA GLU A 28 13.86 16.47 -20.90
C GLU A 28 13.14 16.36 -19.54
N ALA A 29 11.96 15.72 -19.50
CA ALA A 29 11.12 15.67 -18.30
C ALA A 29 11.22 14.32 -17.59
N MET A 30 12.36 14.06 -16.96
CA MET A 30 12.60 12.83 -16.19
C MET A 30 11.83 12.86 -14.86
N LEU A 31 11.05 11.82 -14.58
CA LEU A 31 10.40 11.57 -13.29
C LEU A 31 11.37 10.91 -12.31
N GLY A 32 12.18 9.96 -12.79
CA GLY A 32 13.26 9.36 -12.02
C GLY A 32 13.36 7.83 -12.14
N PRO A 33 14.33 7.22 -11.43
CA PRO A 33 14.61 5.79 -11.54
C PRO A 33 13.55 4.97 -10.83
N VAL A 34 13.18 3.86 -11.45
CA VAL A 34 12.29 2.85 -10.88
C VAL A 34 12.85 1.46 -11.08
N THR A 35 12.39 0.52 -10.26
CA THR A 35 12.55 -0.90 -10.54
C THR A 35 11.19 -1.54 -10.74
N PHE A 36 11.12 -2.59 -11.55
CA PHE A 36 9.87 -3.23 -11.87
C PHE A 36 10.02 -4.73 -12.03
N ILE A 37 8.92 -5.45 -11.83
CA ILE A 37 8.88 -6.89 -12.06
C ILE A 37 7.50 -7.30 -12.58
N TRP A 38 7.50 -8.11 -13.63
CA TRP A 38 6.27 -8.74 -14.12
C TRP A 38 5.92 -9.92 -13.21
N LYS A 39 4.65 -10.05 -12.83
CA LYS A 39 4.17 -11.28 -12.22
C LYS A 39 4.24 -12.40 -13.28
N PRO A 40 4.83 -13.57 -12.96
CA PRO A 40 4.77 -14.72 -13.84
C PRO A 40 3.33 -15.06 -14.22
N ARG A 41 3.10 -15.46 -15.48
CA ARG A 41 1.77 -15.83 -15.94
C ARG A 41 1.27 -17.04 -15.15
N ASP A 42 0.13 -16.88 -14.49
CA ASP A 42 -0.54 -17.91 -13.70
C ASP A 42 -1.68 -18.60 -14.47
N GLY A 43 -1.69 -18.46 -15.81
CA GLY A 43 -2.75 -18.98 -16.69
C GLY A 43 -3.97 -18.07 -16.77
N SER A 44 -3.99 -16.94 -16.06
CA SER A 44 -5.01 -15.90 -16.24
C SER A 44 -4.67 -14.97 -17.42
N GLU A 45 -5.70 -14.41 -18.05
CA GLU A 45 -5.56 -13.37 -19.09
C GLU A 45 -5.02 -12.05 -18.52
N ASN A 46 -5.09 -11.89 -17.19
CA ASN A 46 -4.71 -10.67 -16.50
C ASN A 46 -3.21 -10.67 -16.21
N ARG A 47 -2.48 -9.76 -16.84
CA ARG A 47 -1.06 -9.58 -16.58
C ARG A 47 -0.84 -8.48 -15.53
N GLN A 48 0.04 -8.75 -14.56
CA GLN A 48 0.34 -7.81 -13.48
C GLN A 48 1.79 -7.34 -13.55
N LEU A 49 1.99 -6.04 -13.38
CA LEU A 49 3.29 -5.37 -13.31
C LEU A 49 3.40 -4.67 -11.95
N TRP A 50 4.48 -4.91 -11.23
CA TRP A 50 4.79 -4.17 -10.01
C TRP A 50 5.89 -3.17 -10.29
N ILE A 51 5.71 -1.94 -9.82
CA ILE A 51 6.68 -0.84 -9.97
C ILE A 51 7.04 -0.36 -8.57
N TRP A 52 8.32 -0.42 -8.24
CA TRP A 52 8.90 0.13 -7.03
C TRP A 52 9.43 1.52 -7.32
N VAL A 53 8.91 2.49 -6.58
CA VAL A 53 9.23 3.92 -6.75
C VAL A 53 9.66 4.48 -5.40
N HIS A 54 10.60 5.42 -5.42
CA HIS A 54 10.97 6.16 -4.23
C HIS A 54 9.78 7.01 -3.73
N PRO A 55 9.49 7.11 -2.42
CA PRO A 55 8.32 7.84 -1.91
C PRO A 55 8.22 9.29 -2.38
N ALA A 56 9.36 9.97 -2.55
CA ALA A 56 9.40 11.35 -3.07
C ALA A 56 8.87 11.47 -4.51
N LEU A 57 8.97 10.41 -5.32
CA LEU A 57 8.53 10.39 -6.72
C LEU A 57 7.13 9.78 -6.89
N LYS A 58 6.57 9.19 -5.83
CA LYS A 58 5.31 8.44 -5.88
C LYS A 58 4.18 9.30 -6.43
N GLN A 59 4.00 10.52 -5.92
CA GLN A 59 2.88 11.37 -6.30
C GLN A 59 2.97 11.80 -7.76
N ASP A 60 4.17 12.16 -8.23
CA ASP A 60 4.40 12.56 -9.62
C ASP A 60 4.17 11.39 -10.59
N VAL A 61 4.72 10.21 -10.27
CA VAL A 61 4.55 9.00 -11.10
C VAL A 61 3.08 8.55 -11.11
N LEU A 62 2.41 8.55 -9.96
CA LEU A 62 1.01 8.16 -9.88
C LEU A 62 0.11 9.16 -10.62
N GLY A 63 0.41 10.45 -10.52
CA GLY A 63 -0.27 11.50 -11.27
C GLY A 63 -0.19 11.27 -12.77
N GLU A 64 1.02 10.99 -13.29
CA GLU A 64 1.20 10.72 -14.71
C GLU A 64 0.54 9.42 -15.18
N LEU A 65 0.65 8.34 -14.41
CA LEU A 65 -0.03 7.10 -14.78
C LEU A 65 -1.56 7.29 -14.86
N LYS A 66 -2.14 8.01 -13.88
CA LYS A 66 -3.57 8.33 -13.91
C LYS A 66 -3.96 9.18 -15.11
N ALA A 67 -3.17 10.19 -15.44
CA ALA A 67 -3.41 11.09 -16.57
C ALA A 67 -3.36 10.33 -17.91
N ILE A 68 -2.33 9.50 -18.10
CA ILE A 68 -2.13 8.71 -19.33
C ILE A 68 -3.27 7.71 -19.53
N PHE A 69 -3.63 6.98 -18.48
CA PHE A 69 -4.65 5.93 -18.57
C PHE A 69 -6.07 6.44 -18.36
N GLN A 70 -6.27 7.74 -18.09
CA GLN A 70 -7.59 8.33 -17.82
C GLN A 70 -8.34 7.56 -16.72
N CYS A 71 -7.62 7.21 -15.65
CA CYS A 71 -8.18 6.44 -14.55
C CYS A 71 -9.09 7.32 -13.69
N SER A 72 -10.32 6.88 -13.47
CA SER A 72 -11.23 7.51 -12.51
C SER A 72 -11.07 6.85 -11.13
N GLU A 73 -11.35 7.63 -10.07
CA GLU A 73 -11.53 7.05 -8.74
C GLU A 73 -12.67 6.04 -8.77
N PRO A 74 -12.52 4.86 -8.14
CA PRO A 74 -13.65 3.98 -7.90
C PRO A 74 -14.63 4.78 -7.06
N GLU A 75 -15.86 4.96 -7.53
CA GLU A 75 -16.94 5.43 -6.68
C GLU A 75 -16.96 4.53 -5.45
N GLU A 76 -16.85 5.15 -4.27
CA GLU A 76 -17.05 4.45 -3.01
C GLU A 76 -18.37 3.68 -3.09
N ILE A 77 -18.33 2.38 -2.83
CA ILE A 77 -19.54 1.64 -2.51
C ILE A 77 -20.01 2.23 -1.19
N CYS A 78 -20.97 3.16 -1.25
CA CYS A 78 -21.74 3.62 -0.12
C CYS A 78 -22.36 2.38 0.55
N ILE A 79 -21.77 1.93 1.65
CA ILE A 79 -22.48 1.03 2.56
C ILE A 79 -23.61 1.90 3.13
N PRO A 80 -24.90 1.57 2.89
CA PRO A 80 -25.99 2.35 3.46
C PRO A 80 -25.89 2.27 5.00
N GLU A 81 -25.79 3.44 5.62
CA GLU A 81 -25.88 3.61 7.07
C GLU A 81 -27.08 2.84 7.63
N PRO A 82 -26.92 2.03 8.69
CA PRO A 82 -28.05 1.54 9.44
C PRO A 82 -28.63 2.69 10.27
N VAL A 83 -29.75 3.20 9.77
CA VAL A 83 -30.69 4.12 10.43
C VAL A 83 -31.10 3.58 11.81
N THR A 84 -31.00 4.39 12.86
CA THR A 84 -31.99 4.44 13.98
C THR A 84 -31.78 5.70 14.85
N PRO A 85 -32.80 6.22 15.56
CA PRO A 85 -33.34 7.55 15.32
C PRO A 85 -33.04 8.56 16.45
N SER A 86 -33.36 9.81 16.11
CA SER A 86 -33.33 11.03 16.91
C SER A 86 -33.64 10.92 18.40
N VAL A 87 -32.88 11.65 19.23
CA VAL A 87 -33.45 12.53 20.26
C VAL A 87 -32.67 13.84 20.24
N GLN A 88 -33.42 14.94 20.11
CA GLN A 88 -32.98 16.33 20.20
C GLN A 88 -32.63 16.68 21.65
N GLU A 89 -31.65 17.54 21.88
CA GLU A 89 -31.85 18.82 22.56
C GLU A 89 -30.56 19.65 22.60
N GLU A 90 -30.76 20.96 22.47
CA GLU A 90 -29.78 22.01 22.26
C GLU A 90 -28.99 22.41 23.53
N LYS A 91 -27.87 23.12 23.30
CA LYS A 91 -27.33 24.24 24.10
C LYS A 91 -26.86 23.96 25.54
N GLN A 92 -25.58 24.22 25.81
CA GLN A 92 -25.03 25.55 26.15
C GLN A 92 -23.64 25.45 26.81
N LYS A 93 -22.95 26.59 26.74
CA LYS A 93 -21.60 26.96 27.15
C LYS A 93 -21.26 26.80 28.64
N ASP A 94 -19.94 26.89 28.86
CA ASP A 94 -19.24 27.65 29.92
C ASP A 94 -18.72 26.94 31.19
N VAL A 95 -17.40 27.14 31.41
CA VAL A 95 -16.73 27.62 32.64
C VAL A 95 -16.62 26.70 33.89
N VAL A 96 -15.34 26.42 34.21
CA VAL A 96 -14.66 26.49 35.53
C VAL A 96 -14.92 25.44 36.63
N GLN A 97 -13.81 24.77 36.99
CA GLN A 97 -13.30 24.33 38.32
C GLN A 97 -14.28 23.85 39.41
N SER A 98 -14.01 22.67 39.99
CA SER A 98 -13.33 22.57 41.31
C SER A 98 -13.36 21.15 41.95
N LEU A 99 -12.32 20.93 42.75
CA LEU A 99 -12.02 19.94 43.81
C LEU A 99 -13.10 18.95 44.31
N GLY A 100 -12.65 17.69 44.51
CA GLY A 100 -13.26 16.74 45.45
C GLY A 100 -12.50 15.42 45.62
N LYS A 101 -11.84 15.22 46.77
CA LYS A 101 -11.16 13.97 47.21
C LYS A 101 -12.14 12.80 47.40
N ARG A 102 -11.74 11.55 47.07
CA ARG A 102 -11.61 10.41 48.02
C ARG A 102 -11.16 9.10 47.35
N ARG A 103 -10.38 8.34 48.12
CA ARG A 103 -9.64 7.10 47.81
C ARG A 103 -10.53 5.87 47.58
N LYS A 104 -10.09 4.94 46.74
CA LYS A 104 -10.05 3.49 47.04
C LYS A 104 -9.02 2.77 46.16
N GLU A 105 -8.17 2.01 46.82
CA GLU A 105 -7.11 1.14 46.28
C GLU A 105 -7.73 -0.21 45.88
N ASP A 106 -7.37 -0.78 44.72
CA ASP A 106 -7.26 -2.23 44.59
C ASP A 106 -6.29 -2.64 43.47
N LYS A 107 -5.64 -3.77 43.73
CA LYS A 107 -4.48 -4.36 43.09
C LYS A 107 -4.83 -5.16 41.85
N GLY A 108 -3.86 -5.29 40.96
CA GLY A 108 -3.84 -6.34 39.93
C GLY A 108 -3.34 -5.82 38.59
N GLY A 109 -2.07 -5.44 38.53
CA GLY A 109 -1.44 -4.99 37.29
C GLY A 109 -1.35 -6.12 36.27
N GLU A 110 -2.34 -6.17 35.40
CA GLU A 110 -2.32 -6.88 34.12
C GLU A 110 -1.21 -6.26 33.26
N LYS A 111 -0.04 -6.90 33.19
CA LYS A 111 0.96 -6.57 32.16
C LYS A 111 0.59 -7.30 30.87
N ALA A 112 -0.49 -6.85 30.23
CA ALA A 112 -0.67 -7.04 28.81
C ALA A 112 0.50 -6.32 28.12
N VAL A 113 1.45 -7.09 27.59
CA VAL A 113 2.50 -6.56 26.70
C VAL A 113 1.75 -5.88 25.56
N PRO A 114 1.91 -4.55 25.33
CA PRO A 114 1.27 -3.92 24.20
C PRO A 114 1.95 -4.48 22.95
N VAL A 115 1.31 -5.48 22.34
CA VAL A 115 1.64 -5.97 21.01
C VAL A 115 1.45 -4.78 20.10
N LYS A 116 2.54 -4.07 19.76
CA LYS A 116 2.54 -3.07 18.71
C LYS A 116 2.38 -3.78 17.37
N LYS A 117 1.17 -4.28 17.11
CA LYS A 117 0.70 -4.62 15.77
C LYS A 117 0.08 -3.35 15.21
N ILE A 118 0.90 -2.52 14.61
CA ILE A 118 0.43 -1.65 13.54
C ILE A 118 1.19 -2.08 12.30
N ILE A 119 0.77 -3.22 11.75
CA ILE A 119 1.09 -3.63 10.39
C ILE A 119 -0.17 -3.30 9.59
N GLY A 120 -0.08 -2.29 8.74
CA GLY A 120 -1.15 -1.87 7.80
C GLY A 120 -2.17 -0.89 8.38
N ASP A 121 -2.53 0.12 7.58
CA ASP A 121 -3.60 1.13 7.72
C ASP A 121 -3.62 2.12 8.89
N GLY A 122 -2.81 2.00 9.93
CA GLY A 122 -2.83 2.97 11.03
C GLY A 122 -2.42 4.42 10.68
N THR A 123 -1.94 4.68 9.46
CA THR A 123 -1.45 6.01 8.99
C THR A 123 -2.07 6.47 7.67
N ARG A 124 -2.91 5.65 7.01
CA ARG A 124 -3.56 6.05 5.78
C ARG A 124 -4.85 6.81 6.12
N ASP A 125 -5.09 7.89 5.39
CA ASP A 125 -6.39 8.55 5.40
C ASP A 125 -7.41 7.60 4.74
N PRO A 126 -8.50 7.21 5.43
CA PRO A 126 -9.55 6.38 4.86
C PRO A 126 -10.15 6.95 3.56
N LEU A 127 -10.05 8.27 3.36
CA LEU A 127 -10.56 8.98 2.20
C LEU A 127 -9.64 8.90 0.98
N GLN A 128 -8.41 8.40 1.14
CA GLN A 128 -7.47 8.31 0.02
C GLN A 128 -7.68 7.01 -0.75
N ALA A 129 -8.27 7.13 -1.94
CA ALA A 129 -8.39 6.02 -2.88
C ALA A 129 -7.03 5.30 -3.06
N CYS A 130 -7.06 3.98 -2.97
CA CYS A 130 -5.88 3.13 -3.09
C CYS A 130 -5.80 2.40 -4.44
N SER A 131 -6.85 2.48 -5.24
CA SER A 131 -6.91 1.86 -6.56
C SER A 131 -7.75 2.72 -7.50
N TRP A 132 -7.46 2.64 -8.80
CA TRP A 132 -8.16 3.36 -9.86
C TRP A 132 -8.25 2.46 -11.08
N ILE A 133 -9.34 2.56 -11.83
CA ILE A 133 -9.55 1.75 -13.03
C ILE A 133 -9.77 2.69 -14.21
N SER A 134 -9.13 2.38 -15.33
CA SER A 134 -9.37 3.03 -16.62
C SER A 134 -10.53 2.34 -17.33
N PRO A 135 -11.67 3.01 -17.57
CA PRO A 135 -12.77 2.44 -18.35
C PRO A 135 -12.38 2.17 -19.81
N ALA A 136 -11.48 2.98 -20.37
CA ALA A 136 -11.09 2.91 -21.77
C ALA A 136 -10.15 1.73 -22.08
N THR A 137 -9.23 1.42 -21.16
CA THR A 137 -8.18 0.41 -21.39
C THR A 137 -8.35 -0.85 -20.53
N GLY A 138 -9.20 -0.80 -19.49
CA GLY A 138 -9.32 -1.85 -18.49
C GLY A 138 -8.11 -1.95 -17.54
N ILE A 139 -7.17 -1.01 -17.61
CA ILE A 139 -5.99 -0.99 -16.75
C ILE A 139 -6.39 -0.57 -15.33
N MET A 140 -6.00 -1.37 -14.35
CA MET A 140 -6.17 -1.08 -12.93
C MET A 140 -4.83 -0.67 -12.32
N ILE A 141 -4.78 0.51 -11.72
CA ILE A 141 -3.66 1.01 -10.94
C ILE A 141 -3.98 0.77 -9.46
N SER A 142 -3.05 0.21 -8.69
CA SER A 142 -3.22 0.03 -7.24
C SER A 142 -1.98 0.52 -6.50
N ASP A 143 -2.18 1.44 -5.56
CA ASP A 143 -1.17 1.90 -4.63
C ASP A 143 -1.06 0.97 -3.43
N ARG A 144 0.07 0.26 -3.35
CA ARG A 144 0.39 -0.72 -2.29
C ARG A 144 1.37 -0.17 -1.25
N SER A 145 1.41 1.16 -1.09
CA SER A 145 2.21 1.82 -0.05
C SER A 145 1.85 1.25 1.34
N MET A 146 2.87 0.87 2.11
CA MET A 146 2.74 0.33 3.47
C MET A 146 2.06 -1.05 3.58
N GLU A 147 1.72 -1.70 2.46
CA GLU A 147 1.15 -3.06 2.44
C GLU A 147 2.23 -4.12 2.22
N ILE A 148 3.26 -3.80 1.44
CA ILE A 148 4.34 -4.71 1.07
C ILE A 148 5.67 -4.16 1.55
N LEU A 149 6.42 -4.98 2.29
CA LEU A 149 7.76 -4.66 2.76
C LEU A 149 8.82 -5.34 1.89
N ARG A 150 9.90 -4.61 1.62
CA ARG A 150 11.05 -5.12 0.87
C ARG A 150 12.30 -5.07 1.76
N TYR A 151 12.82 -6.22 2.13
CA TYR A 151 14.07 -6.35 2.86
C TYR A 151 15.22 -6.67 1.90
N ARG A 152 16.35 -5.99 2.05
CA ARG A 152 17.57 -6.25 1.29
C ARG A 152 18.61 -6.84 2.23
N LEU A 153 18.92 -8.12 2.05
CA LEU A 153 19.97 -8.83 2.78
C LEU A 153 21.24 -8.85 1.92
N ILE A 154 22.33 -8.32 2.44
CA ILE A 154 23.63 -8.27 1.74
C ILE A 154 24.68 -8.92 2.64
N GLY A 155 25.44 -9.86 2.07
CA GLY A 155 26.57 -10.48 2.74
C GLY A 155 26.82 -11.90 2.23
N PRO A 156 28.05 -12.43 2.39
CA PRO A 156 28.41 -13.75 1.89
C PRO A 156 27.61 -14.89 2.56
N LEU A 157 27.23 -14.72 3.82
CA LEU A 157 26.44 -15.70 4.59
C LEU A 157 24.94 -15.41 4.59
N ALA A 158 24.48 -14.35 3.92
CA ALA A 158 23.08 -13.94 3.94
C ALA A 158 22.15 -15.05 3.40
N HIS A 159 22.60 -15.75 2.35
CA HIS A 159 21.85 -16.86 1.78
C HIS A 159 21.71 -18.03 2.76
N CYS A 160 22.81 -18.44 3.42
CA CYS A 160 22.80 -19.52 4.41
C CYS A 160 21.84 -19.23 5.56
N VAL A 161 21.89 -18.01 6.11
CA VAL A 161 20.97 -17.61 7.18
C VAL A 161 19.52 -17.65 6.70
N LEU A 162 19.23 -17.21 5.47
CA LEU A 162 17.87 -17.20 4.92
C LEU A 162 17.34 -18.63 4.73
N THR A 163 18.16 -19.54 4.19
CA THR A 163 17.77 -20.96 3.99
C THR A 163 17.61 -21.72 5.30
N ASP A 164 18.40 -21.38 6.33
CA ASP A 164 18.31 -22.04 7.63
C ASP A 164 17.09 -21.56 8.45
N THR A 165 16.71 -20.29 8.28
CA THR A 165 15.62 -19.65 9.04
C THR A 165 14.25 -19.81 8.38
N LEU A 166 14.15 -19.67 7.05
CA LEU A 166 12.88 -19.76 6.32
C LEU A 166 12.67 -21.18 5.79
N LYS A 167 11.67 -21.87 6.33
CA LYS A 167 11.27 -23.23 5.91
C LYS A 167 9.96 -23.19 5.14
N ALA A 168 9.88 -23.97 4.06
CA ALA A 168 8.65 -24.14 3.31
C ALA A 168 7.59 -24.81 4.19
N ALA A 169 6.35 -24.28 4.16
CA ALA A 169 5.23 -24.93 4.82
C ALA A 169 4.89 -26.25 4.12
N ALA A 170 4.69 -27.32 4.89
CA ALA A 170 4.29 -28.61 4.34
C ALA A 170 2.84 -28.52 3.83
N LEU A 171 2.63 -28.78 2.55
CA LEU A 171 1.30 -28.95 1.99
C LEU A 171 0.83 -30.36 2.35
N GLN A 172 -0.06 -30.49 3.33
CA GLN A 172 -0.78 -31.73 3.52
C GLN A 172 -1.88 -31.80 2.47
N THR A 173 -1.60 -32.48 1.36
CA THR A 173 -2.63 -32.91 0.43
C THR A 173 -3.39 -34.08 1.08
N VAL A 174 -4.60 -33.81 1.55
CA VAL A 174 -5.59 -34.81 1.99
C VAL A 174 -6.26 -35.42 0.77
#